data_AF-A0A948EUG0-F1
#
_entry.id   AF-A0A948EUG0-F1
#
_cell.length_a   1.000
_cell.length_b   1.000
_cell.length_c   1.000
_cell.angle_alpha   90.00
_cell.angle_beta   90.00
_cell.angle_gamma   90.00
#
_symmetry.space_group_name_H-M   'P 1'
#
loop_
_entity.id
_entity.type
_entity.pdbx_description
1 polymer ?
#
loop_
_entity_poly.entity_id
_entity_poly.type
_entity_poly.pdbx_seq_one_letter_code
_entity_poly.pdbx_strand_id
1 'polypeptide(L)' 'LYGIDSVYASQTRRQAAWNRLASSLDSTLLGGIVQVISLGETIPAAEAMLAGKVVGRYLVDVNR' A
#
# COMPACT_ATOMS: atom_id res chain seq x y z
N LEU A 1 19.73 10.48 -11.23
CA LEU A 1 18.45 9.95 -10.71
C LEU A 1 18.46 8.43 -10.85
N TYR A 2 17.99 7.68 -9.85
CA TYR A 2 17.74 6.24 -10.01
C TYR A 2 16.33 6.05 -10.55
N GLY A 3 16.17 5.37 -11.69
CA GLY A 3 14.87 4.93 -12.18
C GLY A 3 14.40 3.75 -11.32
N ILE A 4 13.31 3.94 -10.57
CA ILE A 4 12.74 2.90 -9.73
C ILE A 4 11.51 2.32 -10.45
N ASP A 5 11.61 1.07 -10.88
CA ASP A 5 10.49 0.29 -11.40
C ASP A 5 10.24 -0.93 -10.50
N SER A 6 9.02 -1.02 -9.97
CA SER A 6 8.56 -2.19 -9.21
C SER A 6 7.83 -3.22 -10.07
N VAL A 7 7.46 -2.87 -11.30
CA VAL A 7 6.65 -3.73 -12.19
C VAL A 7 7.47 -4.92 -12.66
N TYR A 8 8.70 -4.71 -13.12
CA TYR A 8 9.55 -5.77 -13.67
C TYR A 8 10.74 -6.15 -12.76
N ALA A 9 10.69 -5.78 -11.48
CA ALA A 9 11.68 -6.21 -10.51
C ALA A 9 11.77 -7.76 -10.45
N SER A 10 12.99 -8.31 -10.45
CA SER A 10 13.21 -9.76 -10.39
C SER A 10 12.70 -10.36 -9.07
N GLN A 11 12.37 -11.65 -9.08
CA GLN A 11 11.87 -12.36 -7.89
C GLN A 11 12.83 -12.23 -6.70
N THR A 12 14.13 -12.36 -6.94
CA THR A 12 15.17 -12.21 -5.89
C THR A 12 15.12 -10.83 -5.24
N ARG A 13 14.96 -9.76 -6.02
CA ARG A 13 14.84 -8.40 -5.49
C ARG A 13 13.55 -8.20 -4.71
N ARG A 14 12.43 -8.75 -5.21
CA ARG A 14 11.14 -8.72 -4.48
C ARG A 14 11.26 -9.41 -3.13
N GLN A 15 11.84 -10.60 -3.08
CA GLN A 15 12.00 -11.35 -1.83
C GLN A 15 12.89 -10.60 -0.83
N ALA A 16 14.02 -10.04 -1.29
CA ALA A 16 14.90 -9.26 -0.44
C ALA A 16 14.18 -8.02 0.14
N ALA A 17 13.38 -7.32 -0.67
CA ALA A 17 12.59 -6.18 -0.24
C ALA A 17 11.54 -6.57 0.82
N TRP A 18 10.79 -7.65 0.57
CA TRP A 18 9.79 -8.15 1.52
C TRP A 18 10.41 -8.64 2.84
N ASN A 19 11.53 -9.37 2.79
CA ASN A 19 12.25 -9.80 3.99
C ASN A 19 12.72 -8.59 4.82
N ARG A 20 13.18 -7.53 4.15
CA ARG A 20 13.56 -6.28 4.81
C ARG A 20 12.36 -5.60 5.46
N LEU A 21 11.23 -5.49 4.76
CA LEU A 21 10.01 -4.93 5.33
C LEU A 21 9.58 -5.72 6.58
N ALA A 22 9.50 -7.05 6.48
CA ALA A 22 9.09 -7.89 7.60
C ALA A 22 10.00 -7.80 8.84
N SER A 23 11.31 -7.58 8.64
CA SER A 23 12.28 -7.51 9.74
C SER A 23 12.44 -6.12 10.37
N SER A 24 12.03 -5.05 9.68
CA SER A 24 12.34 -3.67 10.12
C SER A 24 11.14 -2.72 10.18
N LEU A 25 9.99 -3.11 9.63
CA LEU A 25 8.79 -2.28 9.64
C LEU A 25 7.98 -2.55 10.92
N ASP A 26 7.77 -1.51 11.71
CA ASP A 26 6.86 -1.55 12.85
C ASP A 26 5.41 -1.56 12.36
N SER A 27 4.67 -2.64 12.65
CA SER A 27 3.27 -2.80 12.27
C SER A 27 2.35 -1.76 12.92
N THR A 28 2.74 -1.18 14.06
CA THR A 28 1.94 -0.13 14.72
C THR A 28 1.94 1.17 13.91
N LEU A 29 3.06 1.50 13.25
CA LEU A 29 3.15 2.65 12.35
C LEU A 29 2.27 2.47 11.11
N LEU A 30 2.12 1.24 10.62
CA LEU A 30 1.19 0.94 9.53
C LEU A 30 -0.26 1.19 9.96
N GLY A 31 -0.65 0.75 11.16
CA GLY A 31 -1.99 1.01 11.69
C GLY A 31 -2.34 2.49 11.75
N GLY A 32 -1.36 3.36 12.03
CA GLY A 32 -1.55 4.82 12.09
C GLY A 32 -1.77 5.51 10.74
N ILE A 33 -1.54 4.82 9.62
CA ILE A 33 -1.68 5.40 8.26
C ILE A 33 -2.68 4.65 7.38
N VAL A 34 -3.37 3.65 7.93
CA VAL A 34 -4.32 2.80 7.19
C VAL A 34 -5.75 3.22 7.47
N GLN A 35 -6.52 3.40 6.40
CA GLN A 35 -7.98 3.49 6.44
C GLN A 35 -8.58 2.22 5.83
N VAL A 36 -9.38 1.49 6.60
CA VAL A 36 -10.07 0.29 6.12
C VAL A 36 -11.36 0.66 5.40
N ILE A 37 -11.55 0.16 4.19
CA ILE A 37 -12.75 0.36 3.36
C ILE A 37 -13.26 -1.00 2.85
N SER A 38 -14.56 -1.10 2.53
CA SER A 38 -15.12 -2.26 1.83
C SER A 38 -14.82 -2.22 0.33
N LEU A 39 -15.05 -3.32 -0.37
CA LEU A 39 -14.92 -3.38 -1.82
C LEU A 39 -15.85 -2.36 -2.52
N GLY A 40 -17.06 -2.16 -2.00
CA GLY A 40 -18.04 -1.23 -2.56
C GLY A 40 -17.64 0.25 -2.46
N GLU A 41 -16.73 0.59 -1.54
CA GLU A 41 -16.24 1.95 -1.32
C GLU A 41 -15.03 2.30 -2.22
N THR A 42 -14.52 1.35 -3.01
CA THR A 42 -13.28 1.54 -3.80
C THR A 42 -13.38 2.63 -4.86
N ILE A 43 -14.54 2.78 -5.52
CA ILE A 43 -14.75 3.82 -6.54
C ILE A 43 -14.66 5.23 -5.93
N PRO A 44 -15.49 5.61 -4.93
CA PRO A 44 -15.38 6.94 -4.32
C PRO A 44 -14.02 7.16 -3.63
N ALA A 45 -13.40 6.12 -3.07
CA ALA A 45 -12.04 6.21 -2.49
C ALA A 45 -10.98 6.54 -3.55
N ALA A 46 -11.06 5.94 -4.74
CA ALA A 46 -10.16 6.21 -5.85
C ALA A 46 -10.33 7.64 -6.40
N GLU A 47 -11.57 8.14 -6.50
CA GLU A 47 -11.84 9.54 -6.88
C GLU A 47 -11.20 10.52 -5.91
N ALA A 48 -11.35 10.28 -4.60
CA ALA A 48 -10.71 11.11 -3.57
C ALA A 48 -9.18 11.04 -3.63
N MET A 49 -8.61 9.85 -3.90
CA MET A 49 -7.16 9.65 -4.04
C MET A 49 -6.60 10.42 -5.23
N LEU A 50 -7.23 10.32 -6.39
CA LEU A 50 -6.82 11.04 -7.61
C LEU A 50 -6.99 12.55 -7.47
N ALA A 51 -7.97 13.00 -6.68
CA ALA A 51 -8.14 14.41 -6.33
C ALA A 51 -7.13 14.91 -5.27
N GLY A 52 -6.19 14.08 -4.81
CA GLY A 52 -5.17 14.45 -3.82
C GLY A 52 -5.72 14.68 -2.40
N LYS A 53 -6.91 14.15 -2.08
CA LYS A 53 -7.59 14.35 -0.79
C LYS A 53 -7.24 13.30 0.27
N VAL A 54 -6.31 12.40 -0.04
CA VAL A 54 -6.00 11.22 0.79
C VAL A 54 -4.56 11.29 1.28
N VAL A 55 -4.37 11.01 2.56
CA VAL A 55 -3.07 10.79 3.18
C VAL A 55 -3.04 9.36 3.72
N GLY A 56 -1.90 8.67 3.55
CA GLY A 56 -1.74 7.30 4.03
C GLY A 56 -2.12 6.25 2.98
N ARG A 57 -2.79 5.18 3.40
CA ARG A 57 -3.08 3.98 2.62
C ARG A 57 -4.52 3.50 2.86
N TYR A 58 -5.18 3.03 1.81
CA TYR A 58 -6.40 2.25 1.96
C TYR A 58 -6.08 0.77 2.10
N LEU A 59 -6.74 0.10 3.06
CA LEU A 59 -6.83 -1.35 3.15
C LEU A 59 -8.24 -1.76 2.74
N VAL A 60 -8.37 -2.45 1.61
CA VAL A 60 -9.67 -2.93 1.13
C VAL A 60 -9.95 -4.30 1.74
N ASP A 61 -10.97 -4.37 2.59
CA ASP A 61 -11.53 -5.65 3.04
C ASP A 61 -12.49 -6.16 1.96
N VAL A 62 -12.10 -7.25 1.31
CA VAL A 62 -12.86 -7.87 0.21
C VAL A 62 -13.95 -8.83 0.69
N ASN A 63 -14.02 -9.11 1.99
CA ASN A 63 -15.01 -10.01 2.59
C ASN A 63 -16.15 -9.24 3.29
N ARG A 64 -16.11 -7.91 3.26
CA ARG A 64 -17.11 -7.01 3.82
C ARG A 64 -17.97 -6.37 2.73
#